data_AF-A0A9R0QI30-F1
#
_entry.id   AF-A0A9R0QI30-F1
#
_cell.length_a   1.000
_cell.length_b   1.000
_cell.length_c   1.000
_cell.angle_alpha   90.00
_cell.angle_beta   90.00
_cell.angle_gamma   90.00
#
_symmetry.space_group_name_H-M   'P 1'
#
loop_
_entity.id
_entity.type
_entity.pdbx_description
1 polymer ?
#
loop_
_entity_poly.entity_id
_entity_poly.type
_entity_poly.pdbx_seq_one_letter_code
_entity_poly.pdbx_strand_id
1 'polypeptide(L)'
;MQQQQPPPPPRKMVASKKLMKVGPWGGTGGNPWDDGGHTGIRGVTLSYDHRCVVSIAVQYDRSGLAVPGERHGGAGGNHTTQIKLSFPDEHLTAVSGRYGAVAPGGSPVIRSLAFRTERAAYGPFGAAEGTPFEFAVEGGVIVGLCGRSGWQLDAVGMYVTPLRPEKLYDKVQKLGLMAYRSVMHRLGPAPAPPQDELPEARVQHQHQNGSVVQTSRKNY
;
A
#
# COMPACT_ATOMS: atom_id res chain seq x y z
N MET A 1 -13.62 -55.77 -3.15
CA MET A 1 -13.02 -54.60 -2.49
C MET A 1 -13.28 -53.39 -3.36
N GLN A 2 -14.09 -52.42 -2.92
CA GLN A 2 -14.24 -51.16 -3.66
C GLN A 2 -13.00 -50.31 -3.39
N GLN A 3 -12.24 -50.01 -4.44
CA GLN A 3 -11.15 -49.04 -4.35
C GLN A 3 -11.77 -47.66 -4.06
N GLN A 4 -11.54 -47.13 -2.86
CA GLN A 4 -11.83 -45.72 -2.60
C GLN A 4 -10.92 -44.88 -3.49
N GLN A 5 -11.51 -44.04 -4.33
CA GLN A 5 -10.75 -43.03 -5.06
C GLN A 5 -10.05 -42.12 -4.05
N PRO A 6 -8.78 -41.75 -4.30
CA PRO A 6 -8.10 -40.79 -3.45
C PRO A 6 -8.89 -39.48 -3.42
N PRO A 7 -8.91 -38.77 -2.27
CA PRO A 7 -9.62 -37.50 -2.17
C PRO A 7 -9.11 -36.55 -3.27
N PRO A 8 -10.01 -35.78 -3.91
CA PRO A 8 -9.61 -34.85 -4.94
C PRO A 8 -8.58 -33.86 -4.35
N PRO A 9 -7.53 -33.49 -5.11
CA PRO A 9 -6.50 -32.60 -4.60
C PRO A 9 -7.12 -31.29 -4.13
N PRO A 10 -6.61 -30.69 -3.04
CA PRO A 10 -7.15 -29.45 -2.50
C PRO A 10 -7.17 -28.37 -3.58
N ARG A 11 -8.33 -27.73 -3.75
CA ARG A 11 -8.47 -26.64 -4.73
C ARG A 11 -7.58 -25.48 -4.31
N LYS A 12 -6.64 -25.14 -5.17
CA LYS A 12 -5.79 -23.97 -4.97
C LYS A 12 -6.66 -22.70 -4.95
N MET A 13 -6.44 -21.86 -3.96
CA MET A 13 -7.13 -20.58 -3.82
C MET A 13 -6.25 -19.44 -4.31
N VAL A 14 -6.86 -18.42 -4.91
CA VAL A 14 -6.22 -17.21 -5.42
C VAL A 14 -7.04 -15.98 -5.03
N ALA A 15 -6.38 -14.83 -4.88
CA ALA A 15 -7.04 -13.56 -4.65
C ALA A 15 -8.04 -13.23 -5.76
N SER A 16 -9.22 -12.73 -5.38
CA SER A 16 -10.22 -12.24 -6.33
C SER A 16 -9.92 -10.78 -6.76
N LYS A 17 -10.68 -10.28 -7.74
CA LYS A 17 -10.65 -8.85 -8.11
C LYS A 17 -11.48 -7.96 -7.16
N LYS A 18 -12.25 -8.54 -6.25
CA LYS A 18 -13.07 -7.77 -5.31
C LYS A 18 -12.18 -7.20 -4.22
N LEU A 19 -12.37 -5.93 -3.90
CA LEU A 19 -11.60 -5.23 -2.88
C LEU A 19 -12.55 -4.62 -1.86
N MET A 20 -12.27 -4.84 -0.58
CA MET A 20 -13.00 -4.23 0.54
C MET A 20 -12.04 -3.44 1.42
N LYS A 21 -12.49 -2.29 1.91
CA LYS A 21 -11.75 -1.42 2.82
C LYS A 21 -12.36 -1.53 4.22
N VAL A 22 -11.52 -1.69 5.23
CA VAL A 22 -11.93 -1.82 6.64
C VAL A 22 -11.15 -0.87 7.54
N GLY A 23 -11.79 -0.40 8.61
CA GLY A 23 -11.25 0.62 9.51
C GLY A 23 -11.51 2.05 9.00
N PRO A 24 -10.64 3.03 9.32
CA PRO A 24 -9.41 2.88 10.09
C PRO A 24 -9.65 2.79 11.61
N TRP A 25 -8.75 2.12 12.33
CA TRP A 25 -8.65 2.17 13.78
C TRP A 25 -7.56 3.17 14.17
N GLY A 26 -7.80 3.97 15.22
CA GLY A 26 -6.85 4.99 15.67
C GLY A 26 -7.53 6.34 15.91
N GLY A 27 -6.74 7.41 15.87
CA GLY A 27 -7.22 8.79 16.04
C GLY A 27 -7.55 9.49 14.73
N THR A 28 -8.02 10.74 14.87
CA THR A 28 -8.35 11.64 13.75
C THR A 28 -7.22 12.61 13.39
N GLY A 29 -6.08 12.53 14.10
CA GLY A 29 -4.89 13.33 13.83
C GLY A 29 -4.20 13.00 12.51
N GLY A 30 -3.08 13.66 12.24
CA GLY A 30 -2.29 13.47 11.02
C GLY A 30 -3.03 13.78 9.72
N ASN A 31 -2.38 13.46 8.60
CA ASN A 31 -2.95 13.54 7.26
C ASN A 31 -3.37 12.14 6.77
N PRO A 32 -4.48 12.02 6.03
CA PRO A 32 -4.88 10.75 5.44
C PRO A 32 -3.90 10.31 4.36
N TRP A 33 -3.67 8.99 4.27
CA TRP A 33 -2.90 8.35 3.22
C TRP A 33 -3.57 7.03 2.82
N ASP A 34 -3.36 6.59 1.58
CA ASP A 34 -4.03 5.44 1.01
C ASP A 34 -3.15 4.80 -0.07
N ASP A 35 -2.52 3.66 0.23
CA ASP A 35 -1.70 2.95 -0.75
C ASP A 35 -2.54 2.16 -1.76
N GLY A 36 -3.86 2.05 -1.53
CA GLY A 36 -4.77 1.22 -2.32
C GLY A 36 -4.59 -0.29 -2.10
N GLY A 37 -5.36 -1.07 -2.85
CA GLY A 37 -5.22 -2.53 -2.90
C GLY A 37 -4.24 -2.99 -3.96
N HIS A 38 -3.38 -3.95 -3.61
CA HIS A 38 -2.40 -4.55 -4.51
C HIS A 38 -2.67 -6.04 -4.74
N THR A 39 -1.81 -6.74 -5.47
CA THR A 39 -1.97 -8.20 -5.65
C THR A 39 -1.48 -9.00 -4.43
N GLY A 40 -0.72 -8.36 -3.54
CA GLY A 40 -0.31 -8.92 -2.27
C GLY A 40 0.65 -8.00 -1.51
N ILE A 41 1.04 -8.45 -0.32
CA ILE A 41 2.06 -7.81 0.52
C ILE A 41 3.26 -8.75 0.58
N ARG A 42 4.46 -8.21 0.33
CA ARG A 42 5.74 -8.95 0.37
C ARG A 42 6.50 -8.69 1.67
N GLY A 43 6.28 -7.55 2.30
CA GLY A 43 6.88 -7.24 3.58
C GLY A 43 6.34 -5.96 4.18
N VAL A 44 6.56 -5.80 5.48
CA VAL A 44 6.15 -4.63 6.26
C VAL A 44 7.35 -4.16 7.07
N THR A 45 7.65 -2.88 6.99
CA THR A 45 8.67 -2.22 7.80
C THR A 45 7.98 -1.27 8.77
N LEU A 46 8.31 -1.39 10.06
CA LEU A 46 7.82 -0.52 11.12
C LEU A 46 8.98 0.21 11.77
N SER A 47 8.80 1.48 12.13
CA SER A 47 9.58 2.13 13.18
C SER A 47 8.71 2.43 14.39
N TYR A 48 9.23 2.19 15.59
CA TYR A 48 8.49 2.35 16.84
C TYR A 48 9.43 2.67 18.00
N ASP A 49 8.85 3.16 19.10
CA ASP A 49 9.51 3.30 20.39
C ASP A 49 8.67 2.64 21.50
N HIS A 50 9.09 2.80 22.75
CA HIS A 50 8.37 2.26 23.92
C HIS A 50 6.99 2.90 24.14
N ARG A 51 6.60 3.92 23.36
CA ARG A 51 5.32 4.63 23.47
C ARG A 51 4.39 4.27 22.32
N CYS A 52 4.86 4.25 21.08
CA CYS A 52 3.98 4.11 19.92
C CYS A 52 4.67 3.62 18.65
N VAL A 53 3.86 3.30 17.64
CA VAL A 53 4.32 3.11 16.27
C VAL A 53 4.51 4.47 15.62
N VAL A 54 5.73 4.75 15.18
CA VAL A 54 6.12 6.04 14.61
C VAL A 54 5.89 6.07 13.11
N SER A 55 6.26 4.99 12.40
CA SER A 55 5.97 4.89 10.97
C SER A 55 5.78 3.45 10.50
N ILE A 56 5.13 3.32 9.34
CA ILE A 56 4.95 2.08 8.61
C ILE A 56 5.25 2.30 7.13
N ALA A 57 5.90 1.32 6.50
CA ALA A 57 6.06 1.25 5.05
C ALA A 57 5.85 -0.20 4.61
N VAL A 58 5.24 -0.41 3.45
CA VAL A 58 4.90 -1.75 2.97
C VAL A 58 5.54 -1.98 1.61
N GLN A 59 6.15 -3.15 1.44
CA GLN A 59 6.55 -3.61 0.12
C GLN A 59 5.41 -4.43 -0.47
N TYR A 60 4.80 -3.94 -1.54
CA TYR A 60 3.68 -4.58 -2.20
C TYR A 60 4.13 -5.48 -3.34
N ASP A 61 3.26 -6.43 -3.68
CA ASP A 61 3.30 -7.11 -4.96
C ASP A 61 2.32 -6.45 -5.92
N ARG A 62 2.77 -6.12 -7.13
CA ARG A 62 1.91 -5.67 -8.23
C ARG A 62 2.13 -6.57 -9.44
N SER A 63 1.22 -7.53 -9.62
CA SER A 63 1.29 -8.53 -10.68
C SER A 63 2.63 -9.27 -10.68
N GLY A 64 3.09 -9.65 -9.49
CA GLY A 64 4.33 -10.37 -9.26
C GLY A 64 5.58 -9.48 -9.18
N LEU A 65 5.51 -8.16 -9.43
CA LEU A 65 6.64 -7.24 -9.29
C LEU A 65 6.62 -6.64 -7.89
N ALA A 66 7.79 -6.57 -7.24
CA ALA A 66 7.91 -5.94 -5.94
C ALA A 66 7.95 -4.41 -6.10
N VAL A 67 7.03 -3.70 -5.45
CA VAL A 67 6.93 -2.25 -5.51
C VAL A 67 7.02 -1.70 -4.08
N PRO A 68 7.93 -0.76 -3.79
CA PRO A 68 7.98 -0.11 -2.50
C PRO A 68 6.78 0.85 -2.35
N GLY A 69 6.06 0.73 -1.23
CA GLY A 69 5.11 1.74 -0.78
C GLY A 69 5.81 2.90 -0.08
N GLU A 70 5.10 4.02 0.05
CA GLU A 70 5.61 5.17 0.79
C GLU A 70 5.70 4.86 2.30
N ARG A 71 6.56 5.61 2.99
CA ARG A 71 6.63 5.56 4.45
C ARG A 71 5.63 6.55 5.03
N HIS A 72 4.71 6.05 5.84
CA HIS A 72 3.68 6.83 6.51
C HIS A 72 4.03 7.02 7.98
N GLY A 73 4.18 8.27 8.42
CA GLY A 73 4.62 8.64 9.77
C GLY A 73 5.98 9.35 9.81
N GLY A 74 6.49 9.56 11.01
CA GLY A 74 7.72 10.32 11.24
C GLY A 74 9.02 9.54 10.97
N ALA A 75 10.15 10.24 11.06
CA ALA A 75 11.49 9.65 10.99
C ALA A 75 12.03 9.19 12.37
N GLY A 76 11.19 9.21 13.41
CA GLY A 76 11.56 8.81 14.76
C GLY A 76 11.41 7.30 15.01
N GLY A 77 11.41 6.96 16.30
CA GLY A 77 11.49 5.57 16.76
C GLY A 77 12.95 5.15 16.96
N ASN A 78 13.20 4.38 18.00
CA ASN A 78 14.53 3.82 18.27
C ASN A 78 14.63 2.33 17.94
N HIS A 79 13.52 1.72 17.51
CA HIS A 79 13.46 0.36 17.00
C HIS A 79 12.90 0.35 15.59
N THR A 80 13.48 -0.48 14.73
CA THR A 80 12.98 -0.76 13.38
C THR A 80 12.85 -2.27 13.22
N THR A 81 11.73 -2.73 12.68
CA THR A 81 11.52 -4.14 12.37
C THR A 81 11.05 -4.30 10.94
N GLN A 82 11.66 -5.23 10.21
CA GLN A 82 11.25 -5.62 8.86
C GLN A 82 10.70 -7.04 8.90
N ILE A 83 9.42 -7.18 8.60
CA ILE A 83 8.74 -8.44 8.37
C ILE A 83 8.88 -8.76 6.89
N LYS A 84 9.47 -9.91 6.58
CA LYS A 84 9.56 -10.45 5.22
C LYS A 84 8.61 -11.62 5.10
N LEU A 85 7.64 -11.52 4.20
CA LEU A 85 6.70 -12.59 3.96
C LEU A 85 7.21 -13.47 2.82
N SER A 86 7.00 -14.78 2.94
CA SER A 86 7.33 -15.74 1.89
C SER A 86 6.34 -15.69 0.71
N PHE A 87 6.11 -14.52 0.12
CA PHE A 87 5.14 -14.33 -0.96
C PHE A 87 5.57 -15.09 -2.24
N PRO A 88 4.66 -15.86 -2.89
CA PRO A 88 3.20 -15.86 -2.76
C PRO A 88 2.63 -16.97 -1.84
N ASP A 89 3.44 -17.59 -1.00
CA ASP A 89 3.04 -18.75 -0.19
C ASP A 89 2.66 -18.40 1.26
N GLU A 90 2.75 -17.12 1.62
CA GLU A 90 2.43 -16.57 2.94
C GLU A 90 1.74 -15.21 2.78
N HIS A 91 0.59 -15.03 3.44
CA HIS A 91 -0.20 -13.82 3.32
C HIS A 91 -0.61 -13.28 4.69
N LEU A 92 -0.82 -11.97 4.77
CA LEU A 92 -1.40 -11.38 5.96
C LEU A 92 -2.89 -11.71 6.05
N THR A 93 -3.28 -12.31 7.17
CA THR A 93 -4.66 -12.71 7.47
C THR A 93 -5.24 -11.99 8.68
N ALA A 94 -4.39 -11.38 9.52
CA ALA A 94 -4.88 -10.47 10.55
C ALA A 94 -3.89 -9.33 10.85
N VAL A 95 -4.46 -8.21 11.27
CA VAL A 95 -3.76 -7.09 11.90
C VAL A 95 -4.47 -6.81 13.22
N SER A 96 -3.70 -6.72 14.29
CA SER A 96 -4.19 -6.33 15.60
C SER A 96 -3.28 -5.27 16.19
N GLY A 97 -3.73 -4.63 17.26
CA GLY A 97 -2.95 -3.59 17.90
C GLY A 97 -3.70 -2.89 18.99
N ARG A 98 -3.13 -1.77 19.43
CA ARG A 98 -3.77 -0.86 20.38
C ARG A 98 -3.60 0.58 19.90
N TYR A 99 -4.56 1.42 20.22
CA TYR A 99 -4.49 2.86 19.95
C TYR A 99 -4.94 3.67 21.16
N GLY A 100 -4.40 4.88 21.31
CA GLY A 100 -4.64 5.72 22.47
C GLY A 100 -3.75 6.94 22.48
N ALA A 101 -4.07 7.90 23.35
CA ALA A 101 -3.25 9.11 23.51
C ALA A 101 -1.90 8.75 24.16
N VAL A 102 -0.81 9.37 23.69
CA VAL A 102 0.53 9.19 24.28
C VAL A 102 0.67 9.92 25.61
N ALA A 103 0.00 11.07 25.74
CA ALA A 103 -0.01 11.91 26.91
C ALA A 103 -1.44 12.40 27.19
N PRO A 104 -1.78 12.78 28.43
CA PRO A 104 -3.10 13.31 28.76
C PRO A 104 -3.51 14.47 27.84
N GLY A 105 -4.72 14.40 27.29
CA GLY A 105 -5.27 15.42 26.37
C GLY A 105 -4.74 15.34 24.94
N GLY A 106 -3.83 14.41 24.62
CA GLY A 106 -3.34 14.19 23.27
C GLY A 106 -4.34 13.44 22.37
N SER A 107 -4.22 13.62 21.06
CA SER A 107 -4.96 12.81 20.08
C SER A 107 -4.49 11.35 20.11
N PRO A 108 -5.39 10.36 19.95
CA PRO A 108 -4.99 8.97 19.87
C PRO A 108 -4.09 8.68 18.67
N VAL A 109 -3.08 7.84 18.89
CA VAL A 109 -2.21 7.28 17.85
C VAL A 109 -2.18 5.76 17.98
N ILE A 110 -1.66 5.07 16.98
CA ILE A 110 -1.36 3.64 17.04
C ILE A 110 -0.23 3.42 18.06
N ARG A 111 -0.59 2.80 19.19
CA ARG A 111 0.33 2.46 20.29
C ARG A 111 1.11 1.21 19.96
N SER A 112 0.46 0.20 19.40
CA SER A 112 1.12 -1.01 18.93
C SER A 112 0.44 -1.66 17.74
N LEU A 113 1.21 -2.44 16.99
CA LEU A 113 0.74 -3.32 15.92
C LEU A 113 1.31 -4.72 16.05
N ALA A 114 0.50 -5.70 15.70
CA ALA A 114 0.90 -7.08 15.48
C ALA A 114 0.26 -7.59 14.18
N PHE A 115 0.99 -8.46 13.48
CA PHE A 115 0.59 -9.03 12.21
C PHE A 115 0.52 -10.55 12.32
N ARG A 116 -0.46 -11.16 11.68
CA ARG A 116 -0.59 -12.62 11.62
C ARG A 116 -0.75 -13.07 10.18
N THR A 117 -0.05 -14.15 9.85
CA THR A 117 -0.15 -14.87 8.59
C THR A 117 -0.76 -16.25 8.84
N GLU A 118 -0.93 -17.04 7.79
CA GLU A 118 -1.28 -18.46 7.93
C GLU A 118 -0.15 -19.30 8.56
N ARG A 119 1.06 -18.74 8.69
CA ARG A 119 2.27 -19.45 9.11
C ARG A 119 2.85 -18.95 10.44
N ALA A 120 2.73 -17.65 10.71
CA ALA A 120 3.44 -17.00 11.80
C ALA A 120 2.67 -15.80 12.37
N ALA A 121 3.07 -15.36 13.55
CA ALA A 121 2.66 -14.10 14.16
C ALA A 121 3.89 -13.22 14.40
N TYR A 122 3.75 -11.92 14.22
CA TYR A 122 4.80 -10.92 14.33
C TYR A 122 4.35 -9.79 15.26
N GLY A 123 5.16 -9.48 16.28
CA GLY A 123 4.88 -8.43 17.25
C GLY A 123 4.31 -8.98 18.58
N PRO A 124 3.69 -8.11 19.41
CA PRO A 124 3.38 -6.72 19.13
C PRO A 124 4.63 -5.82 19.09
N PHE A 125 4.56 -4.78 18.27
CA PHE A 125 5.58 -3.73 18.15
C PHE A 125 5.01 -2.41 18.69
N GLY A 126 5.71 -1.76 19.60
CA GLY A 126 5.25 -0.55 20.30
C GLY A 126 4.75 -0.83 21.72
N ALA A 127 3.86 0.02 22.23
CA ALA A 127 3.35 -0.05 23.60
C ALA A 127 2.06 -0.86 23.72
N ALA A 128 1.96 -1.66 24.78
CA ALA A 128 0.77 -2.45 25.12
C ALA A 128 -0.30 -1.64 25.87
N GLU A 129 -0.54 -0.39 25.47
CA GLU A 129 -1.45 0.56 26.13
C GLU A 129 -2.58 1.03 25.22
N GLY A 130 -3.70 1.46 25.80
CA GLY A 130 -4.85 1.99 25.08
C GLY A 130 -5.88 0.93 24.69
N THR A 131 -6.77 1.29 23.77
CA THR A 131 -7.90 0.48 23.33
C THR A 131 -7.43 -0.57 22.32
N PRO A 132 -7.70 -1.87 22.55
CA PRO A 132 -7.33 -2.90 21.60
C PRO A 132 -8.21 -2.88 20.36
N PHE A 133 -7.64 -3.29 19.23
CA PHE A 133 -8.37 -3.66 18.04
C PHE A 133 -7.78 -4.91 17.41
N GLU A 134 -8.63 -5.68 16.73
CA GLU A 134 -8.21 -6.79 15.89
C GLU A 134 -9.12 -6.84 14.67
N PHE A 135 -8.50 -7.10 13.53
CA PHE A 135 -9.20 -7.48 12.32
C PHE A 135 -8.54 -8.72 11.75
N ALA A 136 -9.32 -9.80 11.69
CA ALA A 136 -8.94 -11.05 11.05
C ALA A 136 -9.88 -11.30 9.87
N VAL A 137 -9.33 -11.76 8.74
CA VAL A 137 -10.12 -12.17 7.58
C VAL A 137 -10.19 -13.68 7.50
N GLU A 138 -11.41 -14.20 7.37
CA GLU A 138 -11.67 -15.59 7.04
C GLU A 138 -11.98 -15.71 5.54
N GLY A 139 -11.30 -16.63 4.84
CA GLY A 139 -11.51 -16.83 3.40
C GLY A 139 -11.02 -15.66 2.52
N GLY A 140 -10.10 -14.84 2.99
CA GLY A 140 -9.54 -13.70 2.28
C GLY A 140 -8.12 -13.36 2.75
N VAL A 141 -7.52 -12.35 2.11
CA VAL A 141 -6.16 -11.90 2.42
C VAL A 141 -6.08 -10.37 2.41
N ILE A 142 -5.22 -9.82 3.26
CA ILE A 142 -4.93 -8.39 3.34
C ILE A 142 -3.90 -8.05 2.25
N VAL A 143 -4.21 -7.06 1.42
CA VAL A 143 -3.45 -6.74 0.20
C VAL A 143 -3.08 -5.27 0.06
N GLY A 144 -3.41 -4.45 1.05
CA GLY A 144 -3.15 -3.02 1.02
C GLY A 144 -3.38 -2.40 2.39
N LEU A 145 -2.71 -1.29 2.67
CA LEU A 145 -2.94 -0.49 3.86
C LEU A 145 -3.37 0.93 3.48
N CYS A 146 -4.11 1.55 4.40
CA CYS A 146 -4.46 2.97 4.37
C CYS A 146 -4.45 3.49 5.80
N GLY A 147 -4.57 4.80 6.00
CA GLY A 147 -4.61 5.31 7.36
C GLY A 147 -4.43 6.81 7.46
N ARG A 148 -3.89 7.23 8.61
CA ARG A 148 -3.56 8.61 8.92
C ARG A 148 -2.21 8.67 9.61
N SER A 149 -1.41 9.68 9.30
CA SER A 149 -0.13 9.88 9.97
C SER A 149 0.32 11.34 9.98
N GLY A 150 0.91 11.75 11.09
CA GLY A 150 1.70 12.96 11.25
C GLY A 150 3.12 12.58 11.67
N TRP A 151 3.54 13.04 12.86
CA TRP A 151 4.81 12.61 13.45
C TRP A 151 4.81 11.14 13.90
N GLN A 152 3.64 10.57 14.14
CA GLN A 152 3.42 9.16 14.43
C GLN A 152 2.35 8.59 13.49
N LEU A 153 2.14 7.29 13.57
CA LEU A 153 1.02 6.63 12.92
C LEU A 153 -0.26 6.90 13.71
N ASP A 154 -1.15 7.77 13.23
CA ASP A 154 -2.38 8.14 13.94
C ASP A 154 -3.46 7.06 13.82
N ALA A 155 -3.61 6.48 12.63
CA ALA A 155 -4.61 5.46 12.36
C ALA A 155 -4.20 4.51 11.23
N VAL A 156 -4.74 3.29 11.25
CA VAL A 156 -4.50 2.25 10.23
C VAL A 156 -5.80 1.59 9.81
N GLY A 157 -5.95 1.35 8.51
CA GLY A 157 -7.01 0.57 7.89
C GLY A 157 -6.42 -0.37 6.83
N MET A 158 -7.24 -1.30 6.37
CA MET A 158 -6.78 -2.39 5.52
C MET A 158 -7.64 -2.54 4.28
N TYR A 159 -7.00 -2.95 3.18
CA TYR A 159 -7.65 -3.49 2.01
C TYR A 159 -7.56 -5.00 2.01
N VAL A 160 -8.69 -5.64 1.69
CA VAL A 160 -8.82 -7.09 1.75
C VAL A 160 -9.48 -7.56 0.47
N THR A 161 -9.05 -8.73 -0.02
CA THR A 161 -9.69 -9.41 -1.13
C THR A 161 -10.10 -10.82 -0.70
N PRO A 162 -11.32 -11.28 -1.03
CA PRO A 162 -11.69 -12.66 -0.79
C PRO A 162 -10.87 -13.59 -1.68
N LEU A 163 -10.54 -14.75 -1.15
CA LEU A 163 -9.95 -15.84 -1.89
C LEU A 163 -11.04 -16.57 -2.67
N ARG A 164 -10.70 -17.04 -3.88
CA ARG A 164 -11.57 -17.85 -4.72
C ARG A 164 -10.81 -19.04 -5.29
N PRO A 165 -11.49 -20.11 -5.72
CA PRO A 165 -10.83 -21.19 -6.46
C PRO A 165 -10.09 -20.66 -7.71
N GLU A 166 -8.88 -21.17 -7.93
CA GLU A 166 -8.08 -20.93 -9.13
C GLU A 166 -8.82 -21.48 -10.36
N LYS A 167 -8.92 -20.65 -11.40
CA LYS A 167 -9.48 -21.03 -12.71
C LYS A 167 -8.35 -21.30 -13.69
N LEU A 168 -8.66 -21.97 -14.81
CA LEU A 168 -7.68 -22.25 -15.86
C LEU A 168 -6.99 -20.98 -16.38
N TYR A 169 -7.74 -19.89 -16.52
CA TYR A 169 -7.20 -18.60 -16.94
C TYR A 169 -6.09 -18.09 -16.01
N ASP A 170 -6.24 -18.27 -14.69
CA ASP A 170 -5.23 -17.85 -13.72
C ASP A 170 -3.91 -18.65 -13.90
N LYS A 171 -4.03 -19.95 -14.20
CA LYS A 171 -2.87 -20.82 -14.51
C LYS A 171 -2.14 -20.36 -15.77
N VAL A 172 -2.89 -20.09 -16.84
CA VAL A 172 -2.34 -19.62 -18.12
C VAL A 172 -1.65 -18.27 -17.95
N GLN A 173 -2.27 -17.33 -17.23
CA GLN A 173 -1.65 -16.04 -16.93
C GLN A 173 -0.36 -16.19 -16.13
N LYS A 174 -0.37 -17.03 -15.10
CA LYS A 174 0.83 -17.29 -14.27
C LYS A 174 1.96 -17.87 -15.11
N LEU A 175 1.69 -18.87 -15.95
CA LEU A 175 2.67 -19.47 -16.85
C LEU A 175 3.18 -18.46 -17.88
N GLY A 176 2.30 -17.66 -18.49
CA GLY A 176 2.68 -16.60 -19.42
C GLY A 176 3.61 -15.56 -18.77
N LEU A 177 3.29 -15.13 -17.55
CA LEU A 177 4.13 -14.18 -16.80
C LEU A 177 5.48 -14.79 -16.42
N MET A 178 5.53 -16.07 -16.06
CA MET A 178 6.78 -16.79 -15.78
C MET A 178 7.66 -16.91 -17.03
N ALA A 179 7.06 -17.29 -18.17
CA ALA A 179 7.77 -17.37 -19.44
C ALA A 179 8.32 -15.99 -19.85
N TYR A 180 7.50 -14.94 -19.74
CA TYR A 180 7.91 -13.57 -20.03
C TYR A 180 9.10 -13.12 -19.15
N ARG A 181 9.05 -13.37 -17.83
CA ARG A 181 10.17 -13.05 -16.93
C ARG A 181 11.45 -13.79 -17.30
N SER A 182 11.35 -15.08 -17.62
CA SER A 182 12.50 -15.87 -18.04
C SER A 182 13.13 -15.28 -19.30
N VAL A 183 12.32 -14.75 -20.22
CA VAL A 183 12.79 -14.03 -21.40
C VAL A 183 13.45 -12.70 -21.01
N MET A 184 12.81 -11.85 -20.20
CA MET A 184 13.35 -10.53 -19.84
C MET A 184 14.62 -10.61 -18.98
N HIS A 185 14.77 -11.63 -18.15
CA HIS A 185 16.01 -11.87 -17.40
C HIS A 185 17.19 -12.23 -18.33
N ARG A 186 16.91 -12.80 -19.52
CA ARG A 186 17.94 -13.08 -20.54
C ARG A 186 18.25 -11.89 -21.43
N LEU A 187 17.25 -11.04 -21.71
CA LEU A 187 17.36 -9.95 -22.68
C LEU A 187 17.68 -8.58 -22.05
N GLY A 188 17.54 -8.41 -20.74
CA GLY A 188 17.63 -7.11 -20.06
C GLY A 188 16.32 -6.30 -20.16
N PRO A 189 16.19 -5.17 -19.43
CA PRO A 189 15.00 -4.32 -19.51
C PRO A 189 14.83 -3.74 -20.92
N ALA A 190 13.59 -3.67 -21.40
CA ALA A 190 13.29 -3.04 -22.68
C ALA A 190 13.64 -1.54 -22.63
N PRO A 191 14.22 -0.95 -23.70
CA PRO A 191 14.47 0.48 -23.76
C PRO A 191 13.16 1.25 -23.61
N ALA A 192 13.19 2.35 -22.85
CA ALA A 192 12.02 3.22 -22.69
C ALA A 192 11.56 3.73 -24.07
N PRO A 193 10.24 3.83 -24.32
CA PRO A 193 9.75 4.43 -25.55
C PRO A 193 10.25 5.88 -25.65
N PRO A 194 10.58 6.38 -26.87
CA PRO A 194 10.98 7.77 -27.06
C PRO A 194 9.91 8.70 -26.47
N GLN A 195 10.35 9.67 -25.66
CA GLN A 195 9.49 10.78 -25.27
C GLN A 195 9.38 11.67 -26.51
N ASP A 196 8.26 11.60 -27.22
CA ASP A 196 7.94 12.58 -28.24
C ASP A 196 7.82 13.95 -27.55
N GLU A 197 8.79 14.83 -27.77
CA GLU A 197 8.74 16.22 -27.37
C GLU A 197 7.48 16.87 -27.97
N LEU A 198 6.50 17.16 -27.12
CA LEU A 198 5.38 18.02 -27.47
C LEU A 198 5.96 19.37 -27.94
N PRO A 199 5.63 19.84 -29.16
CA PRO A 199 6.18 21.10 -29.66
C PRO A 199 5.69 22.25 -28.78
N GLU A 200 6.65 23.01 -28.22
CA GLU A 200 6.36 24.24 -27.48
C GLU A 200 5.47 25.15 -28.32
N ALA A 201 4.32 25.53 -27.76
CA ALA A 201 3.44 26.52 -28.35
C ALA A 201 4.21 27.84 -28.49
N ARG A 202 4.57 28.20 -29.73
CA ARG A 202 5.10 29.52 -30.08
C ARG A 202 4.11 30.60 -29.61
N VAL A 203 4.49 31.31 -28.56
CA VAL A 203 3.87 32.58 -28.18
C VAL A 203 4.24 33.60 -29.26
N GLN A 204 3.30 33.90 -30.17
CA GLN A 204 3.44 35.02 -31.09
C GLN A 204 3.20 36.32 -30.32
N HIS A 205 4.28 37.05 -30.01
CA HIS A 205 4.20 38.47 -29.68
C HIS A 205 3.85 39.26 -30.93
N GLN A 206 2.62 39.75 -31.01
CA GLN A 206 2.20 40.69 -32.03
C GLN A 206 2.39 42.11 -31.49
N HIS A 207 3.52 42.72 -31.85
CA HIS A 207 3.69 44.17 -31.81
C HIS A 207 2.84 44.79 -32.92
N GLN A 208 1.94 45.71 -32.58
CA GLN A 208 1.43 46.71 -33.53
C GLN A 208 1.67 48.10 -32.94
N ASN A 209 2.57 48.84 -33.58
CA ASN A 209 2.69 50.30 -33.50
C ASN A 209 1.88 50.91 -34.65
N GLY A 210 1.15 51.98 -34.37
CA GLY A 210 0.38 52.73 -35.37
C GLY A 210 -0.11 54.09 -34.86
N SER A 211 0.80 55.07 -34.86
CA SER A 211 0.61 56.50 -35.23
C SER A 211 -0.56 57.35 -34.66
N VAL A 212 -0.17 58.28 -33.79
CA VAL A 212 -0.48 59.73 -33.67
C VAL A 212 -1.59 60.34 -34.56
N VAL A 213 -2.56 61.01 -33.91
CA VAL A 213 -3.13 62.31 -34.33
C VAL A 213 -3.42 63.18 -33.09
N GLN A 214 -2.93 64.43 -33.10
CA GLN A 214 -3.17 65.49 -32.11
C GLN A 214 -4.61 66.03 -32.16
N THR A 215 -5.14 66.57 -31.04
CA THR A 215 -5.57 67.99 -30.94
C THR A 215 -6.07 68.38 -29.53
N SER A 216 -5.45 69.45 -29.01
CA SER A 216 -6.01 70.64 -28.32
C SER A 216 -6.86 70.56 -27.02
N ARG A 217 -6.25 71.10 -25.95
CA ARG A 217 -6.73 72.08 -24.94
C ARG A 217 -8.07 71.85 -24.20
N LYS A 218 -8.00 71.91 -22.86
CA LYS A 218 -8.29 73.13 -22.08
C LYS A 218 -7.86 72.98 -20.60
N ASN A 219 -7.17 74.00 -20.12
CA ASN A 219 -6.95 74.29 -18.70
C ASN A 219 -8.26 74.77 -18.08
N TYR A 220 -8.54 74.34 -16.85
CA TYR A 220 -8.79 75.19 -15.68
C TYR A 220 -8.69 74.32 -14.43
#